data_AF-A0A194AEQ9-F1
#
_entry.id   AF-A0A194AEQ9-F1
#
_cell.length_a   1.000
_cell.length_b   1.000
_cell.length_c   1.000
_cell.angle_alpha   90.00
_cell.angle_beta   90.00
_cell.angle_gamma   90.00
#
_symmetry.space_group_name_H-M   'P 1'
#
loop_
_entity.id
_entity.type
_entity.pdbx_description
1 polymer ?
#
loop_
_entity_poly.entity_id
_entity_poly.type
_entity_poly.pdbx_seq_one_letter_code
_entity_poly.pdbx_strand_id
1 'polypeptide(L)'
;MSEARKIFPINTFVACLKGEGKDANKESLLDMLNYMVGKDVDPEFEPFAIALTKAWIYEQHPELTNLSASGLAALGENVSVTPLPALAAAEASGIFEQLAEYKSSLAAKDAQIEELKGDIEAKDAKIADLQKQVKAFEDEKKGHAEELFITSEKRIEEYTKKLEELLKEVDEVKKNGVVVAGVAAAPGAAAPAEKKVDEDSFDFGGSSFDDEDW
;
A
#
# COMPACT_ATOMS: atom_id res chain seq x y z
N MET A 1 44.23 27.81 35.16
CA MET A 1 42.83 27.65 34.73
C MET A 1 42.30 26.45 35.48
N SER A 2 41.48 26.66 36.50
CA SER A 2 40.90 25.58 37.31
C SER A 2 40.09 24.66 36.40
N GLU A 3 40.53 23.42 36.22
CA GLU A 3 39.72 22.37 35.62
C GLU A 3 38.40 22.31 36.38
N ALA A 4 37.28 22.57 35.71
CA ALA A 4 35.98 22.43 36.33
C ALA A 4 35.82 20.94 36.69
N ARG A 5 35.71 20.67 37.99
CA ARG A 5 35.49 19.33 38.53
C ARG A 5 34.15 19.33 39.24
N LYS A 6 33.37 18.28 39.05
CA LYS A 6 32.08 18.07 39.73
C LYS A 6 32.16 16.79 40.54
N ILE A 7 31.51 16.82 41.71
CA ILE A 7 31.51 15.72 42.67
C ILE A 7 30.24 14.89 42.46
N PHE A 8 30.40 13.58 42.43
CA PHE A 8 29.32 12.61 42.32
C PHE A 8 29.44 11.52 43.40
N PRO A 9 28.33 10.90 43.83
CA PRO A 9 28.37 9.76 44.74
C PRO A 9 29.17 8.59 44.16
N ILE A 10 29.93 7.88 45.00
CA ILE A 10 30.74 6.73 44.55
C ILE A 10 29.88 5.66 43.87
N ASN A 11 28.64 5.47 44.34
CA ASN A 11 27.72 4.49 43.78
C ASN A 11 27.29 4.83 42.34
N THR A 12 27.18 6.13 42.02
CA THR A 12 26.95 6.60 40.64
C THR A 12 28.15 6.30 39.75
N PHE A 13 29.36 6.51 40.27
CA PHE A 13 30.60 6.22 39.56
C PHE A 13 30.79 4.71 39.32
N VAL A 14 30.48 3.88 40.32
CA VAL A 14 30.45 2.42 40.22
C VAL A 14 29.43 1.98 39.16
N ALA A 15 28.22 2.56 39.17
CA ALA A 15 27.19 2.28 38.17
C ALA A 15 27.66 2.63 36.75
N CYS A 16 28.40 3.72 36.57
CA CYS A 16 28.97 4.08 35.28
C CYS A 16 30.08 3.11 34.83
N LEU A 17 31.06 2.81 35.70
CA LEU A 17 32.26 2.06 35.30
C LEU A 17 32.04 0.55 35.24
N LYS A 18 31.26 0.00 36.17
CA LYS A 18 31.08 -1.45 36.36
C LYS A 18 29.65 -1.92 36.07
N GLY A 19 28.68 -1.00 36.00
CA GLY A 19 27.29 -1.33 35.70
C GLY A 19 26.47 -1.81 36.90
N GLU A 20 27.07 -1.89 38.09
CA GLU A 20 26.38 -2.30 39.30
C GLU A 20 25.56 -1.14 39.87
N GLY A 21 24.28 -1.40 40.21
CA GLY A 21 23.41 -0.39 40.80
C GLY A 21 22.92 0.69 39.83
N LYS A 22 22.96 0.46 38.51
CA LYS A 22 22.46 1.40 37.50
C LYS A 22 21.05 1.89 37.76
N ASP A 23 20.11 0.98 38.00
CA ASP A 23 18.70 1.35 38.21
C ASP A 23 18.52 2.20 39.48
N ALA A 24 19.24 1.88 40.55
CA ALA A 24 19.19 2.62 41.80
C ALA A 24 19.83 4.02 41.71
N ASN A 25 20.72 4.25 40.74
CA ASN A 25 21.47 5.50 40.59
C ASN A 25 21.14 6.24 39.29
N LYS A 26 20.03 5.90 38.62
CA LYS A 26 19.75 6.33 37.23
C LYS A 26 19.78 7.85 37.04
N GLU A 27 19.14 8.61 37.92
CA GLU A 27 19.08 10.07 37.80
C GLU A 27 20.47 10.71 37.99
N SER A 28 21.20 10.29 39.04
CA SER A 28 22.56 10.76 39.31
C SER A 28 23.53 10.33 38.20
N LEU A 29 23.32 9.15 37.62
CA LEU A 29 24.09 8.66 36.47
C LEU A 29 23.85 9.53 35.25
N LEU A 30 22.61 9.87 34.93
CA LEU A 30 22.28 10.77 33.83
C LEU A 30 22.91 12.15 34.02
N ASP A 31 22.82 12.73 35.24
CA ASP A 31 23.49 14.01 35.55
C ASP A 31 25.01 13.92 35.38
N MET A 32 25.62 12.80 35.78
CA MET A 32 27.05 12.58 35.57
C MET A 32 27.39 12.49 34.08
N LEU A 33 26.61 11.75 33.29
CA LEU A 33 26.84 11.63 31.85
C LEU A 33 26.67 12.97 31.13
N ASN A 34 25.63 13.73 31.48
CA ASN A 34 25.40 15.06 30.92
C ASN A 34 26.57 16.00 31.22
N TYR A 35 27.08 15.96 32.45
CA TYR A 35 28.27 16.72 32.83
C TYR A 35 29.53 16.28 32.08
N MET A 36 29.76 14.97 31.97
CA MET A 36 30.98 14.43 31.36
C MET A 36 31.05 14.72 29.86
N VAL A 37 29.93 14.55 29.16
CA VAL A 37 29.82 14.80 27.71
C VAL A 37 29.63 16.30 27.41
N GLY A 38 29.09 17.07 28.35
CA GLY A 38 28.84 18.51 28.19
C GLY A 38 27.55 18.84 27.43
N LYS A 39 26.60 17.90 27.36
CA LYS A 39 25.29 18.09 26.72
C LYS A 39 24.25 17.19 27.37
N ASP A 40 22.98 17.46 27.11
CA ASP A 40 21.91 16.54 27.49
C ASP A 40 21.98 15.26 26.64
N VAL A 41 22.09 14.14 27.34
CA VAL A 41 22.13 12.79 26.76
C VAL A 41 20.70 12.24 26.74
N ASP A 42 20.22 11.87 25.55
CA ASP A 42 18.98 11.11 25.41
C ASP A 42 19.16 9.76 26.13
N PRO A 43 18.21 9.31 26.98
CA PRO A 43 18.26 8.02 27.65
C PRO A 43 18.54 6.83 26.72
N GLU A 44 18.12 6.89 25.46
CA GLU A 44 18.40 5.83 24.47
C GLU A 44 19.90 5.77 24.09
N PHE A 45 20.60 6.90 24.16
CA PHE A 45 22.03 6.99 23.91
C PHE A 45 22.87 6.97 25.21
N GLU A 46 22.25 6.69 26.36
CA GLU A 46 22.92 6.49 27.65
C GLU A 46 24.09 5.47 27.54
N PRO A 47 23.96 4.30 26.88
CA PRO A 47 25.06 3.34 26.78
C PRO A 47 26.29 3.90 26.05
N PHE A 48 26.08 4.76 25.05
CA PHE A 48 27.15 5.41 24.31
C PHE A 48 27.85 6.47 25.16
N ALA A 49 27.08 7.30 25.88
CA ALA A 49 27.63 8.26 26.83
C ALA A 49 28.44 7.58 27.94
N ILE A 50 27.96 6.45 28.47
CA ILE A 50 28.69 5.64 29.46
C ILE A 50 30.01 5.15 28.90
N ALA A 51 30.03 4.66 27.65
CA ALA A 51 31.25 4.15 27.02
C ALA A 51 32.31 5.25 26.87
N LEU A 52 31.92 6.44 26.40
CA LEU A 52 32.82 7.60 26.28
C LEU A 52 33.34 8.06 27.65
N THR A 53 32.44 8.19 28.61
CA THR A 53 32.76 8.58 29.99
C THR A 53 33.75 7.60 30.62
N LYS A 54 33.50 6.30 30.46
CA LYS A 54 34.36 5.22 30.97
C LYS A 54 35.73 5.20 30.30
N ALA A 55 35.80 5.38 28.99
CA ALA A 55 37.05 5.44 28.25
C ALA A 55 37.92 6.61 28.75
N TRP A 56 37.32 7.80 28.88
CA TRP A 56 38.01 8.98 29.39
C TRP A 56 38.51 8.80 30.83
N ILE A 57 37.68 8.26 31.72
CA ILE A 57 38.08 8.00 33.11
C ILE A 57 39.25 7.02 33.16
N TYR A 58 39.24 5.96 32.36
CA TYR A 58 40.34 4.98 32.32
C TYR A 58 41.61 5.50 31.67
N GLU A 59 41.52 6.47 30.77
CA GLU A 59 42.70 7.18 30.25
C GLU A 59 43.40 7.98 31.35
N GLN A 60 42.63 8.65 32.22
CA GLN A 60 43.18 9.41 33.35
C GLN A 60 43.62 8.51 34.51
N HIS A 61 42.89 7.43 34.75
CA HIS A 61 43.07 6.51 35.89
C HIS A 61 43.05 5.04 35.45
N PRO A 62 44.13 4.54 34.82
CA PRO A 62 44.21 3.16 34.33
C PRO A 62 44.03 2.10 35.43
N GLU A 63 44.40 2.42 36.67
CA GLU A 63 44.28 1.54 37.84
C GLU A 63 42.84 1.09 38.13
N LEU A 64 41.84 1.89 37.72
CA LEU A 64 40.43 1.60 37.95
C LEU A 64 39.92 0.43 37.08
N THR A 65 40.63 0.08 36.02
CA THR A 65 40.26 -1.04 35.14
C THR A 65 40.25 -2.38 35.89
N ASN A 66 41.23 -2.58 36.78
CA ASN A 66 41.46 -3.85 37.49
C ASN A 66 40.63 -4.00 38.77
N LEU A 67 40.07 -2.91 39.30
CA LEU A 67 39.29 -2.96 40.52
C LEU A 67 37.88 -3.51 40.29
N SER A 68 37.37 -4.29 41.23
CA SER A 68 35.96 -4.71 41.26
C SER A 68 35.04 -3.54 41.65
N ALA A 69 33.73 -3.67 41.46
CA ALA A 69 32.77 -2.68 41.93
C ALA A 69 32.82 -2.47 43.45
N SER A 70 32.96 -3.55 44.22
CA SER A 70 33.17 -3.48 45.67
C SER A 70 34.48 -2.77 46.04
N GLY A 71 35.55 -3.00 45.26
CA GLY A 71 36.82 -2.31 45.41
C GLY A 71 36.71 -0.81 45.13
N LEU A 72 35.97 -0.41 44.09
CA LEU A 72 35.67 1.00 43.79
C LEU A 72 34.83 1.65 44.90
N ALA A 73 33.78 0.97 45.35
CA ALA A 73 32.89 1.48 46.41
C ALA A 73 33.63 1.69 47.74
N ALA A 74 34.71 0.93 47.98
CA ALA A 74 35.54 1.06 49.18
C ALA A 74 36.52 2.26 49.13
N LEU A 75 36.69 2.93 47.98
CA LEU A 75 37.62 4.06 47.83
C LEU A 75 37.14 5.34 48.53
N GLY A 76 35.85 5.45 48.84
CA GLY A 76 35.28 6.59 49.55
C GLY A 76 33.79 6.79 49.24
N GLU A 77 33.20 7.86 49.77
CA GLU A 77 31.77 8.15 49.58
C GLU A 77 31.46 8.91 48.29
N ASN A 78 32.40 9.73 47.82
CA ASN A 78 32.23 10.62 46.66
C ASN A 78 33.48 10.61 45.77
N VAL A 79 33.29 10.89 44.49
CA VAL A 79 34.35 11.03 43.50
C VAL A 79 34.24 12.37 42.80
N SER A 80 35.38 12.97 42.49
CA SER A 80 35.46 14.17 41.67
C SER A 80 35.86 13.78 40.26
N VAL A 81 35.07 14.16 39.26
CA VAL A 81 35.35 13.86 37.85
C VAL A 81 35.60 15.13 37.03
N THR A 82 36.49 15.01 36.06
CA THR A 82 36.79 16.05 35.06
C THR A 82 36.06 15.69 33.77
N PRO A 83 35.32 16.62 33.16
CA PRO A 83 34.57 16.34 31.93
C PRO A 83 35.51 16.05 30.77
N LEU A 84 34.96 15.56 29.66
CA LEU A 84 35.74 15.33 28.45
C LEU A 84 36.42 16.64 27.99
N PRO A 85 37.63 16.56 27.41
CA PRO A 85 38.30 17.73 26.87
C PRO A 85 37.46 18.34 25.74
N ALA A 86 37.50 19.66 25.58
CA ALA A 86 36.59 20.40 24.70
C ALA A 86 36.53 19.87 23.26
N LEU A 87 37.66 19.40 22.71
CA LEU A 87 37.72 18.79 21.38
C LEU A 87 36.91 17.49 21.33
N ALA A 88 37.16 16.56 22.26
CA ALA A 88 36.45 15.29 22.31
C ALA A 88 34.96 15.47 22.63
N ALA A 89 34.61 16.45 23.46
CA ALA A 89 33.23 16.81 23.74
C ALA A 89 32.50 17.34 22.49
N ALA A 90 33.18 18.13 21.66
CA ALA A 90 32.64 18.62 20.39
C ALA A 90 32.43 17.49 19.38
N GLU A 91 33.40 16.57 19.24
CA GLU A 91 33.28 15.39 18.38
C GLU A 91 32.14 14.46 18.84
N ALA A 92 32.07 14.18 20.14
CA ALA A 92 30.98 13.41 20.73
C ALA A 92 29.62 14.06 20.44
N SER A 93 29.52 15.38 20.61
CA SER A 93 28.29 16.14 20.32
C SER A 93 27.83 15.98 18.88
N GLY A 94 28.74 16.10 17.90
CA GLY A 94 28.42 15.86 16.49
C GLY A 94 27.93 14.43 16.22
N ILE A 95 28.51 13.43 16.89
CA ILE A 95 28.02 12.03 16.79
C ILE A 95 26.61 11.89 17.39
N PHE A 96 26.34 12.50 18.55
CA PHE A 96 24.99 12.47 19.15
C PHE A 96 23.94 13.14 18.24
N GLU A 97 24.30 14.24 17.58
CA GLU A 97 23.42 14.91 16.61
C GLU A 97 23.13 14.00 15.41
N GLN A 98 24.15 13.34 14.85
CA GLN A 98 23.98 12.36 13.77
C GLN A 98 23.09 11.19 14.18
N LEU A 99 23.26 10.66 15.39
CA LEU A 99 22.42 9.58 15.91
C LEU A 99 20.95 10.02 16.05
N ALA A 100 20.71 11.25 16.52
CA ALA A 100 19.36 11.80 16.60
C ALA A 100 18.74 12.01 15.21
N GLU A 101 19.52 12.48 14.24
CA GLU A 101 19.08 12.63 12.84
C GLU A 101 18.73 11.28 12.21
N TYR A 102 19.57 10.26 12.38
CA TYR A 102 19.28 8.91 11.89
C TYR A 102 18.02 8.31 12.50
N LYS A 103 17.81 8.49 13.81
CA LYS A 103 16.59 8.07 14.49
C LYS A 103 15.35 8.74 13.88
N SER A 104 15.40 10.05 13.66
CA SER A 104 14.32 10.80 13.02
C SER A 104 14.06 10.32 11.58
N SER A 105 15.13 10.09 10.79
CA SER A 105 15.01 9.59 9.42
C SER A 105 14.42 8.18 9.36
N LEU A 106 14.79 7.30 10.30
CA LEU A 106 14.22 5.95 10.37
C LEU A 106 12.73 5.99 10.70
N ALA A 107 12.32 6.77 11.70
CA ALA A 107 10.92 6.92 12.06
C ALA A 107 10.08 7.47 10.88
N ALA A 108 10.61 8.42 10.12
CA ALA A 108 9.94 8.94 8.92
C ALA A 108 9.80 7.88 7.81
N LYS A 109 10.84 7.06 7.60
CA LYS A 109 10.79 5.97 6.61
C LYS A 109 9.84 4.86 7.03
N ASP A 110 9.80 4.50 8.31
CA ASP A 110 8.87 3.50 8.83
C ASP A 110 7.41 3.95 8.62
N ALA A 111 7.10 5.24 8.86
CA ALA A 111 5.79 5.79 8.56
C ALA A 111 5.43 5.71 7.06
N GLN A 112 6.37 6.03 6.18
CA GLN A 112 6.18 5.90 4.72
C GLN A 112 5.96 4.44 4.28
N ILE A 113 6.66 3.48 4.92
CA ILE A 113 6.49 2.06 4.62
C ILE A 113 5.08 1.60 5.01
N GLU A 114 4.57 2.00 6.17
CA GLU A 114 3.22 1.64 6.60
C GLU A 114 2.13 2.28 5.71
N GLU A 115 2.33 3.52 5.28
CA GLU A 115 1.45 4.17 4.28
C GLU A 115 1.44 3.40 2.96
N LEU A 116 2.62 3.07 2.41
CA LEU A 116 2.74 2.32 1.16
C LEU A 116 2.13 0.92 1.25
N LYS A 117 2.25 0.24 2.39
CA LYS A 117 1.58 -1.05 2.62
C LYS A 117 0.06 -0.91 2.55
N GLY A 118 -0.50 0.08 3.23
CA GLY A 118 -1.94 0.35 3.17
C GLY A 118 -2.43 0.65 1.75
N ASP A 119 -1.65 1.43 1.00
CA ASP A 119 -1.91 1.73 -0.41
C ASP A 119 -1.92 0.49 -1.31
N ILE A 120 -0.99 -0.44 -1.07
CA ILE A 120 -0.92 -1.71 -1.80
C ILE A 120 -2.14 -2.57 -1.48
N GLU A 121 -2.49 -2.73 -0.21
CA GLU A 121 -3.66 -3.50 0.21
C GLU A 121 -4.96 -2.94 -0.40
N ALA A 122 -5.11 -1.61 -0.43
CA ALA A 122 -6.25 -0.96 -1.05
C ALA A 122 -6.30 -1.18 -2.58
N LYS A 123 -5.15 -1.15 -3.26
CA LYS A 123 -5.05 -1.43 -4.69
C LYS A 123 -5.34 -2.89 -5.01
N ASP A 124 -4.82 -3.82 -4.21
CA ASP A 124 -5.09 -5.26 -4.36
C ASP A 124 -6.58 -5.57 -4.20
N ALA A 125 -7.26 -4.93 -3.24
CA ALA A 125 -8.71 -5.05 -3.09
C ALA A 125 -9.47 -4.54 -4.31
N LYS A 126 -9.08 -3.39 -4.87
CA LYS A 126 -9.66 -2.85 -6.12
C LYS A 126 -9.42 -3.76 -7.31
N ILE A 127 -8.21 -4.31 -7.46
CA ILE A 127 -7.88 -5.26 -8.52
C ILE A 127 -8.75 -6.52 -8.39
N ALA A 128 -8.91 -7.06 -7.18
CA ALA A 128 -9.75 -8.22 -6.95
C ALA A 128 -11.23 -7.96 -7.27
N ASP A 129 -11.74 -6.76 -6.98
CA ASP A 129 -13.10 -6.36 -7.34
C ASP A 129 -13.28 -6.23 -8.85
N LEU A 130 -12.38 -5.50 -9.53
CA LEU A 130 -12.39 -5.36 -10.99
C LEU A 130 -12.28 -6.72 -11.69
N GLN A 131 -11.46 -7.64 -11.19
CA GLN A 131 -11.38 -9.01 -11.72
C GLN A 131 -12.71 -9.77 -11.61
N LYS A 132 -13.47 -9.56 -10.53
CA LYS A 132 -14.81 -10.16 -10.40
C LYS A 132 -15.79 -9.53 -11.39
N GLN A 133 -15.76 -8.20 -11.54
CA GLN A 133 -16.62 -7.49 -12.49
C GLN A 133 -16.36 -7.93 -13.93
N VAL A 134 -15.08 -8.05 -14.32
CA VAL A 134 -14.69 -8.55 -15.65
C VAL A 134 -15.21 -9.96 -15.88
N LYS A 135 -15.05 -10.88 -14.92
CA LYS A 135 -15.59 -12.25 -15.04
C LYS A 135 -17.11 -12.26 -15.17
N ALA A 136 -17.81 -11.47 -14.35
CA ALA A 136 -19.26 -11.38 -14.41
C ALA A 136 -19.73 -10.88 -15.80
N PHE A 137 -19.07 -9.87 -16.35
CA PHE A 137 -19.36 -9.35 -17.68
C PHE A 137 -19.06 -10.37 -18.79
N GLU A 138 -17.94 -11.09 -18.71
CA GLU A 138 -17.62 -12.18 -19.65
C GLU A 138 -18.66 -13.30 -19.63
N ASP A 139 -19.12 -13.69 -18.43
CA ASP A 139 -20.14 -14.72 -18.25
C ASP A 139 -21.51 -14.26 -18.78
N GLU A 140 -21.90 -13.00 -18.52
CA GLU A 140 -23.12 -12.39 -19.05
C GLU A 140 -23.12 -12.36 -20.59
N LYS A 141 -22.01 -11.94 -21.20
CA LYS A 141 -21.90 -11.88 -22.67
C LYS A 141 -21.98 -13.26 -23.31
N LYS A 142 -21.40 -14.30 -22.70
CA LYS A 142 -21.55 -15.68 -23.17
C LYS A 142 -22.99 -16.16 -23.09
N GLY A 143 -23.64 -15.95 -21.94
CA GLY A 143 -25.04 -16.33 -21.75
C GLY A 143 -25.99 -15.64 -22.73
N HIS A 144 -25.83 -14.32 -22.92
CA HIS A 144 -26.65 -13.57 -23.87
C HIS A 144 -26.42 -14.02 -25.33
N ALA A 145 -25.17 -14.27 -25.71
CA ALA A 145 -24.86 -14.77 -27.05
C ALA A 145 -25.51 -16.15 -27.30
N GLU A 146 -25.38 -17.08 -26.35
CA GLU A 146 -26.03 -18.40 -26.42
C GLU A 146 -27.56 -18.29 -26.53
N GLU A 147 -28.19 -17.41 -25.74
CA GLU A 147 -29.63 -17.19 -25.79
C GLU A 147 -30.10 -16.64 -27.15
N LEU A 148 -29.35 -15.69 -27.73
CA LEU A 148 -29.63 -15.16 -29.07
C LEU A 148 -29.51 -16.24 -30.15
N PHE A 149 -28.48 -17.09 -30.07
CA PHE A 149 -28.30 -18.22 -30.99
C PHE A 149 -29.48 -19.19 -30.90
N ILE A 150 -29.86 -19.65 -29.71
CA ILE A 150 -30.98 -20.59 -29.52
C ILE A 150 -32.30 -19.98 -30.03
N THR A 151 -32.54 -18.70 -29.74
CA THR A 151 -33.76 -18.00 -30.16
C THR A 151 -33.82 -17.84 -31.68
N SER A 152 -32.70 -17.49 -32.30
CA SER A 152 -32.61 -17.37 -33.77
C SER A 152 -32.76 -18.72 -34.46
N GLU A 153 -32.17 -19.79 -33.92
CA GLU A 153 -32.30 -21.15 -34.44
C GLU A 153 -33.76 -21.63 -34.44
N LYS A 154 -34.48 -21.43 -33.33
CA LYS A 154 -35.93 -21.72 -33.25
C LYS A 154 -36.75 -20.95 -34.29
N ARG A 155 -36.45 -19.66 -34.49
CA ARG A 155 -37.12 -18.84 -35.51
C ARG A 155 -36.86 -19.36 -36.92
N ILE A 156 -35.63 -19.78 -37.21
CA ILE A 156 -35.27 -20.37 -38.51
C ILE A 156 -36.05 -21.67 -38.74
N GLU A 157 -36.16 -22.54 -37.73
CA GLU A 157 -36.98 -23.76 -37.83
C GLU A 157 -38.46 -23.46 -38.10
N GLU A 158 -39.04 -22.49 -37.39
CA GLU A 158 -40.42 -22.06 -37.62
C GLU A 158 -40.63 -21.50 -39.04
N TYR A 159 -39.73 -20.64 -39.52
CA TYR A 159 -39.81 -20.11 -40.88
C TYR A 159 -39.62 -21.20 -41.94
N THR A 160 -38.75 -22.17 -41.69
CA THR A 160 -38.53 -23.32 -42.58
C THR A 160 -39.81 -24.15 -42.71
N LYS A 161 -40.50 -24.47 -41.59
CA LYS A 161 -41.78 -25.19 -41.63
C LYS A 161 -42.86 -24.43 -42.40
N LYS A 162 -42.98 -23.11 -42.16
CA LYS A 162 -43.93 -22.27 -42.90
C LYS A 162 -43.63 -22.25 -44.40
N LEU A 163 -42.36 -22.19 -44.78
CA LEU A 163 -41.94 -22.27 -46.19
C LEU A 163 -42.29 -23.62 -46.82
N GLU A 164 -42.11 -24.74 -46.09
CA GLU A 164 -42.51 -26.07 -46.55
C GLU A 164 -44.03 -26.20 -46.73
N GLU A 165 -44.82 -25.64 -45.81
CA GLU A 165 -46.29 -25.60 -45.94
C GLU A 165 -46.72 -24.77 -47.15
N LEU A 166 -46.18 -23.56 -47.31
CA LEU A 166 -46.42 -22.71 -48.48
C LEU A 166 -46.04 -23.41 -49.81
N LEU A 167 -44.91 -24.14 -49.82
CA LEU A 167 -44.51 -24.93 -50.99
C LEU A 167 -45.55 -26.02 -51.33
N LYS A 168 -46.07 -26.72 -50.31
CA LYS A 168 -47.14 -27.71 -50.51
C LYS A 168 -48.41 -27.07 -51.03
N GLU A 169 -48.85 -25.94 -50.47
CA GLU A 169 -50.01 -25.20 -50.94
C GLU A 169 -49.84 -24.74 -52.40
N VAL A 170 -48.67 -24.21 -52.76
CA VAL A 170 -48.35 -23.83 -54.15
C VAL A 170 -48.42 -25.03 -55.09
N ASP A 171 -47.91 -26.20 -54.67
CA ASP A 171 -47.99 -27.42 -55.45
C ASP A 171 -49.42 -27.95 -55.58
N GLU A 172 -50.26 -27.79 -54.55
CA GLU A 172 -51.69 -28.10 -54.61
C GLU A 172 -52.44 -27.16 -55.56
N VAL A 173 -52.17 -25.85 -55.51
CA VAL A 173 -52.74 -24.86 -56.45
C VAL A 173 -52.32 -25.15 -57.88
N LYS A 174 -51.06 -25.55 -58.11
CA LYS A 174 -50.59 -25.98 -59.45
C LYS A 174 -51.30 -27.24 -59.95
N LYS A 175 -51.56 -28.22 -59.07
CA LYS A 175 -52.23 -29.49 -59.44
C LYS A 175 -53.73 -29.34 -59.66
N ASN A 176 -54.40 -28.56 -58.81
CA ASN A 176 -55.85 -28.37 -58.86
C ASN A 176 -56.26 -27.30 -59.86
N GLY A 177 -55.30 -26.52 -60.37
CA GLY A 177 -55.53 -25.38 -61.24
C GLY A 177 -56.22 -24.25 -60.48
N VAL A 178 -55.83 -23.01 -60.77
CA VAL A 178 -56.63 -21.86 -60.33
C VAL A 178 -57.97 -21.96 -61.06
N VAL A 179 -59.01 -22.42 -60.36
CA VAL A 179 -60.38 -22.22 -60.83
C VAL A 179 -60.65 -20.74 -60.65
N VAL A 180 -60.29 -19.95 -61.66
CA VAL A 180 -60.76 -18.57 -61.78
C VAL A 180 -62.27 -18.69 -61.95
N ALA A 181 -63.01 -18.59 -60.85
CA ALA A 181 -64.44 -18.31 -60.91
C ALA A 181 -64.58 -17.00 -61.68
N GLY A 182 -65.10 -17.11 -62.91
CA GLY A 182 -65.09 -16.03 -63.88
C GLY A 182 -65.63 -14.72 -63.31
N VAL A 183 -64.76 -13.73 -63.19
CA VAL A 183 -65.16 -12.34 -63.29
C VAL A 183 -64.96 -11.95 -64.74
N ALA A 184 -66.08 -11.58 -65.36
CA ALA A 184 -66.18 -11.15 -66.74
C ALA A 184 -65.15 -10.06 -67.06
N ALA A 185 -64.55 -10.17 -68.25
CA ALA A 185 -63.71 -9.15 -68.82
C ALA A 185 -64.50 -7.85 -69.03
N ALA A 186 -63.98 -6.74 -68.52
CA ALA A 186 -64.13 -5.41 -69.09
C ALA A 186 -62.81 -4.63 -68.88
N PRO A 187 -62.32 -3.89 -69.89
CA PRO A 187 -60.95 -3.43 -69.94
C PRO A 187 -60.77 -2.10 -69.21
N GLY A 188 -59.64 -1.96 -68.51
CA GLY A 188 -59.26 -0.70 -67.87
C GLY A 188 -57.87 -0.79 -67.28
N ALA A 189 -56.87 -0.46 -68.08
CA ALA A 189 -55.50 -0.32 -67.63
C ALA A 189 -55.37 0.77 -66.57
N ALA A 190 -54.83 0.42 -65.41
CA ALA A 190 -54.17 1.36 -64.50
C ALA A 190 -53.15 0.58 -63.66
N ALA A 191 -51.86 0.82 -63.92
CA ALA A 191 -50.77 0.33 -63.09
C ALA A 191 -50.80 1.02 -61.71
N PRO A 192 -50.59 0.31 -60.59
CA PRO A 192 -50.18 0.94 -59.36
C PRO A 192 -48.64 0.97 -59.27
N ALA A 193 -48.15 2.12 -58.85
CA ALA A 193 -46.75 2.48 -58.75
C ALA A 193 -46.00 1.67 -57.68
N GLU A 194 -44.77 1.28 -58.00
CA GLU A 194 -43.75 0.99 -57.01
C GLU A 194 -43.42 2.27 -56.22
N LYS A 195 -43.47 2.20 -54.89
CA LYS A 195 -42.60 3.03 -54.06
C LYS A 195 -42.23 2.32 -52.76
N LYS A 196 -40.93 1.96 -52.75
CA LYS A 196 -39.97 1.72 -51.66
C LYS A 196 -40.49 1.49 -50.25
N VAL A 197 -40.09 0.34 -49.73
CA VAL A 197 -39.88 0.06 -48.31
C VAL A 197 -38.89 1.09 -47.76
N ASP A 198 -39.29 1.81 -46.72
CA ASP A 198 -38.36 2.62 -45.92
C ASP A 198 -37.47 1.68 -45.11
N GLU A 199 -36.21 1.59 -45.51
CA GLU A 199 -35.11 1.03 -44.72
C GLU A 199 -34.77 2.02 -43.60
N ASP A 200 -35.50 2.02 -42.49
CA ASP A 200 -35.08 2.73 -41.27
C ASP A 200 -35.80 2.13 -40.04
N SER A 201 -35.48 0.87 -39.72
CA SER A 201 -35.59 0.36 -38.34
C SER A 201 -34.79 -0.94 -38.18
N PHE A 202 -33.49 -0.89 -38.41
CA PHE A 202 -32.55 -1.84 -37.82
C PHE A 202 -31.63 -1.05 -36.90
N ASP A 203 -32.18 -0.62 -35.77
CA ASP A 203 -31.46 0.03 -34.68
C ASP A 203 -30.63 -1.04 -33.94
N PHE A 204 -29.46 -1.34 -34.49
CA PHE A 204 -28.39 -1.97 -33.72
C PHE A 204 -27.76 -0.87 -32.89
N GLY A 205 -28.28 -0.70 -31.67
CA GLY A 205 -27.89 0.32 -30.69
C GLY A 205 -26.44 0.72 -30.82
N GLY A 206 -26.25 1.87 -31.46
CA GLY A 206 -24.97 2.54 -31.57
C GLY A 206 -24.51 2.91 -30.18
N SER A 207 -23.41 2.29 -29.77
CA SER A 207 -22.60 2.71 -28.66
C SER A 207 -22.18 4.18 -28.86
N SER A 208 -22.88 5.10 -28.19
CA SER A 208 -22.28 6.37 -27.77
C SER A 208 -21.27 6.04 -26.67
N PHE A 209 -20.06 5.68 -27.10
CA PHE A 209 -18.88 5.75 -26.27
C PHE A 209 -18.28 7.14 -26.48
N ASP A 210 -18.96 8.14 -25.93
CA ASP A 210 -18.49 9.52 -25.80
C ASP A 210 -18.89 9.98 -24.40
N ASP A 211 -18.06 9.59 -23.44
CA ASP A 211 -17.87 10.30 -22.18
C ASP A 211 -16.44 9.95 -21.72
N GLU A 212 -15.48 10.70 -22.27
CA GLU A 212 -14.19 10.95 -21.60
C GLU A 212 -14.48 11.86 -20.39
N ASP A 213 -14.73 11.24 -19.23
CA ASP A 213 -14.36 11.72 -17.90
C ASP A 213 -14.95 10.80 -16.82
N TRP A 214 -14.22 9.73 -16.47
CA TRP A 214 -14.07 9.20 -15.10
C TRP A 214 -13.05 8.05 -15.02
#